data_AF-W9Y934-F1
#
_entry.id   AF-W9Y934-F1
#
_cell.length_a   1.000
_cell.length_b   1.000
_cell.length_c   1.000
_cell.angle_alpha   90.00
_cell.angle_beta   90.00
_cell.angle_gamma   90.00
#
_symmetry.space_group_name_H-M   'P 1'
#
loop_
_entity.id
_entity.type
_entity.pdbx_description
1 polymer ?
#
loop_
_entity_poly.entity_id
_entity_poly.type
_entity_poly.pdbx_seq_one_letter_code
_entity_poly.pdbx_strand_id
1 'polypeptide(L)'
;MSFYIYAWSTGEAVVFCFDAPAILESNLIETMNSAMGEPPREAPVFLQSAIVGELTKLYDTSIWTLRDHIRRIEKERNVTGFLDRDLTPLHDLARHIIHTCEVLAVAADTVTELMGDYRPNSGLSCACPGIAGGGLRTKCPHNDLSFWLRLLRNFGLRAEALKARLGNEINLASERF
;
A
#
# COMPACT_ATOMS: atom_id res chain seq x y z
N MET A 1 12.78 1.75 5.44
CA MET A 1 11.74 1.58 6.47
C MET A 1 11.44 0.10 6.64
N SER A 2 11.48 -0.40 7.87
CA SER A 2 11.21 -1.80 8.19
C SER A 2 10.48 -1.91 9.52
N PHE A 3 9.72 -3.00 9.68
CA PHE A 3 8.91 -3.27 10.85
C PHE A 3 9.24 -4.65 11.42
N TYR A 4 9.29 -4.75 12.74
CA TYR A 4 9.46 -6.02 13.43
C TYR A 4 8.42 -6.13 14.54
N ILE A 5 7.68 -7.23 14.57
CA ILE A 5 6.63 -7.47 15.57
C ILE A 5 7.11 -8.56 16.51
N TYR A 6 7.14 -8.23 17.80
CA TYR A 6 7.42 -9.16 18.88
C TYR A 6 6.16 -9.40 19.69
N ALA A 7 5.80 -10.67 19.93
CA ALA A 7 4.61 -11.05 20.66
C ALA A 7 4.95 -11.94 21.84
N TRP A 8 4.38 -11.65 23.01
CA TRP A 8 4.51 -12.48 24.20
C TRP A 8 3.45 -13.57 24.21
N SER A 9 3.74 -14.67 24.92
CA SER A 9 2.76 -15.74 25.19
C SER A 9 1.57 -15.25 26.03
N THR A 10 1.68 -14.10 26.69
CA THR A 10 0.62 -13.43 27.45
C THR A 10 -0.42 -12.74 26.55
N GLY A 11 -0.15 -12.62 25.25
CA GLY A 11 -1.03 -11.95 24.28
C GLY A 11 -0.68 -10.49 24.01
N GLU A 12 0.31 -9.93 24.71
CA GLU A 12 0.86 -8.61 24.42
C GLU A 12 1.72 -8.67 23.15
N ALA A 13 1.82 -7.55 22.42
CA ALA A 13 2.72 -7.43 21.28
C ALA A 13 3.24 -5.99 21.13
N VAL A 14 4.47 -5.86 20.63
CA VAL A 14 5.14 -4.59 20.36
C VAL A 14 5.65 -4.58 18.92
N VAL A 15 5.56 -3.41 18.28
CA VAL A 15 6.16 -3.15 16.97
C VAL A 15 7.38 -2.26 17.13
N PHE A 16 8.47 -2.66 16.50
CA PHE A 16 9.65 -1.83 16.28
C PHE A 16 9.60 -1.28 14.86
N CYS A 17 9.62 0.04 14.74
CA CYS A 17 9.62 0.77 13.47
C CYS A 17 11.01 1.37 13.23
N PHE A 18 11.66 1.01 12.13
CA PHE A 18 12.96 1.55 11.74
C PHE A 18 12.82 2.43 10.50
N ASP A 19 13.43 3.61 10.52
CA ASP A 19 13.33 4.64 9.48
C ASP A 19 11.89 4.98 9.09
N ALA A 20 10.98 5.00 10.07
CA ALA A 20 9.60 5.39 9.85
C ALA A 20 9.48 6.92 9.82
N PRO A 21 8.80 7.50 8.81
CA PRO A 21 8.56 8.93 8.78
C PRO A 21 7.60 9.34 9.90
N ALA A 22 7.76 10.56 10.44
CA ALA A 22 6.97 11.05 11.58
C ALA A 22 5.44 11.00 11.36
N ILE A 23 4.99 11.16 10.11
CA ILE A 23 3.57 11.03 9.76
C ILE A 23 3.06 9.60 9.97
N LEU A 24 3.88 8.59 9.64
CA LEU A 24 3.51 7.20 9.83
C LEU A 24 3.47 6.85 11.32
N GLU A 25 4.45 7.31 12.10
CA GLU A 25 4.46 7.13 13.55
C GLU A 25 3.20 7.69 14.19
N SER A 26 2.85 8.94 13.87
CA SER A 26 1.68 9.62 14.43
C SER A 26 0.38 8.87 14.11
N ASN A 27 0.21 8.45 12.85
CA ASN A 27 -0.99 7.74 12.43
C ASN A 27 -1.10 6.34 13.05
N LEU A 28 0.02 5.63 13.22
CA LEU A 28 0.03 4.32 13.85
C LEU A 28 -0.38 4.42 15.32
N ILE A 29 0.16 5.41 16.05
CA ILE A 29 -0.23 5.68 17.44
C ILE A 29 -1.73 5.99 17.53
N GLU A 30 -2.26 6.84 16.64
CA GLU A 30 -3.69 7.15 16.60
C GLU A 30 -4.55 5.91 16.28
N THR A 31 -4.13 5.08 15.32
CA THR A 31 -4.82 3.83 14.97
C THR A 31 -4.86 2.85 16.14
N MET A 32 -3.75 2.73 16.88
CA MET A 32 -3.68 1.89 18.08
C MET A 32 -4.56 2.44 19.22
N ASN A 33 -4.56 3.76 19.43
CA ASN A 33 -5.35 4.41 20.48
C ASN A 33 -6.86 4.48 20.17
N SER A 34 -7.25 4.47 18.89
CA SER A 34 -8.66 4.46 18.50
C SER A 34 -9.30 3.06 18.59
N ALA A 35 -8.48 2.00 18.62
CA ALA A 35 -8.92 0.63 18.82
C ALA A 35 -9.22 0.28 20.30
N MET A 36 -9.22 1.26 21.21
CA MET A 36 -9.35 1.08 22.66
C MET A 36 -10.68 0.42 23.07
N GLY A 37 -10.56 -0.89 23.29
CA GLY A 37 -11.52 -1.83 23.90
C GLY A 37 -10.72 -2.96 24.55
N GLU A 38 -11.25 -4.19 24.60
CA GLU A 38 -10.43 -5.35 24.99
C GLU A 38 -9.21 -5.49 24.06
N PRO A 39 -8.01 -5.81 24.58
CA PRO A 39 -6.84 -6.03 23.74
C PRO A 39 -7.15 -7.09 22.68
N PRO A 40 -6.79 -6.86 21.41
CA PRO A 40 -7.07 -7.82 20.35
C PRO A 40 -6.49 -9.18 20.74
N ARG A 41 -7.32 -10.24 20.74
CA ARG A 41 -6.85 -11.62 21.00
C ARG A 41 -5.74 -12.06 20.04
N GLU A 42 -5.64 -11.38 18.89
CA GLU A 42 -4.62 -11.57 17.87
C GLU A 42 -3.84 -10.26 17.66
N ALA A 43 -3.20 -9.77 18.74
CA ALA A 43 -2.42 -8.54 18.73
C ALA A 43 -1.41 -8.46 17.55
N PRO A 44 -0.69 -9.54 17.17
CA PRO A 44 0.21 -9.48 16.02
C PRO A 44 -0.49 -9.17 14.70
N VAL A 45 -1.62 -9.80 14.41
CA VAL A 45 -2.39 -9.60 13.18
C VAL A 45 -2.99 -8.19 13.15
N PHE A 46 -3.47 -7.71 14.30
CA PHE A 46 -3.93 -6.35 14.43
C PHE A 46 -2.83 -5.33 14.10
N LEU A 47 -1.64 -5.50 14.67
CA LEU A 47 -0.50 -4.62 14.42
C LEU A 47 -0.04 -4.67 12.96
N GLN A 48 0.02 -5.86 12.35
CA GLN A 48 0.30 -6.00 10.92
C GLN A 48 -0.74 -5.27 10.06
N SER A 49 -2.02 -5.45 10.36
CA SER A 49 -3.11 -4.79 9.65
C SER A 49 -3.01 -3.27 9.73
N ALA A 50 -2.70 -2.73 10.92
CA ALA A 50 -2.51 -1.30 11.13
C ALA A 50 -1.33 -0.76 10.31
N ILE A 51 -0.17 -1.44 10.36
CA ILE A 51 1.02 -1.09 9.58
C ILE A 51 0.70 -1.08 8.08
N VAL A 52 0.12 -2.17 7.57
CA VAL A 52 -0.20 -2.31 6.14
C VAL A 52 -1.22 -1.26 5.72
N GLY A 53 -2.21 -0.94 6.56
CA GLY A 53 -3.19 0.11 6.30
C GLY A 53 -2.55 1.48 6.13
N GLU A 54 -1.67 1.90 7.05
CA GLU A 54 -0.99 3.18 6.94
C GLU A 54 0.00 3.24 5.77
N LEU A 55 0.72 2.14 5.52
CA LEU A 55 1.56 2.00 4.32
C LEU A 55 0.76 2.18 3.03
N THR A 56 -0.42 1.57 2.98
CA THR A 56 -1.30 1.64 1.81
C THR A 56 -1.74 3.08 1.54
N LYS A 57 -2.02 3.89 2.57
CA LYS A 57 -2.33 5.32 2.41
C LYS A 57 -1.14 6.12 1.85
N LEU A 58 0.09 5.80 2.28
CA LEU A 58 1.30 6.42 1.75
C LEU A 58 1.51 6.05 0.27
N TYR A 59 1.27 4.79 -0.10
CA TYR A 59 1.33 4.36 -1.49
C TYR A 59 0.27 5.03 -2.36
N ASP A 60 -0.97 5.16 -1.88
CA ASP A 60 -2.02 5.89 -2.59
C ASP A 60 -1.53 7.31 -2.91
N THR A 61 -1.07 8.04 -1.88
CA THR A 61 -0.53 9.39 -2.03
C THR A 61 0.58 9.46 -3.09
N SER A 62 1.55 8.55 -3.04
CA SER A 62 2.65 8.49 -4.01
C SER A 62 2.15 8.31 -5.45
N ILE A 63 1.19 7.43 -5.68
CA ILE A 63 0.61 7.17 -7.00
C ILE A 63 -0.14 8.41 -7.53
N TRP A 64 -0.92 9.08 -6.67
CA TRP A 64 -1.61 10.31 -7.03
C TRP A 64 -0.62 11.41 -7.42
N THR A 65 0.47 11.56 -6.66
CA THR A 65 1.55 12.50 -6.99
C THR A 65 2.19 12.21 -8.35
N LEU A 66 2.52 10.94 -8.65
CA LEU A 66 3.08 10.55 -9.95
C LEU A 66 2.12 10.86 -11.10
N ARG A 67 0.83 10.55 -10.93
CA ARG A 67 -0.21 10.88 -11.91
C ARG A 67 -0.32 12.40 -12.12
N ASP A 68 -0.25 13.19 -11.05
CA ASP A 68 -0.36 14.64 -11.14
C ASP A 68 0.83 15.25 -11.89
N HIS A 69 2.04 14.67 -11.72
CA HIS A 69 3.20 15.02 -12.55
C HIS A 69 2.97 14.72 -14.04
N ILE A 70 2.48 13.53 -14.40
CA ILE A 70 2.14 13.20 -15.80
C ILE A 70 1.11 14.20 -16.34
N ARG A 71 0.04 14.45 -15.57
CA ARG A 71 -1.03 15.35 -16.00
C ARG A 71 -0.55 16.78 -16.20
N ARG A 72 0.42 17.24 -15.39
CA ARG A 72 1.04 18.55 -15.57
C ARG A 72 1.78 18.61 -16.92
N ILE A 73 2.56 17.59 -17.24
CA ILE A 73 3.30 17.50 -18.51
C ILE A 73 2.34 17.51 -19.72
N GLU A 74 1.27 16.72 -19.67
CA GLU A 74 0.25 16.71 -20.73
C GLU A 74 -0.41 18.07 -20.93
N LYS A 75 -0.71 18.78 -19.83
CA LYS A 75 -1.30 20.13 -19.90
C LYS A 75 -0.33 21.13 -20.50
N GLU A 76 0.94 21.09 -20.08
CA GLU A 76 2.00 21.94 -20.63
C GLU A 76 2.15 21.70 -22.14
N ARG A 77 2.14 20.44 -22.58
CA ARG A 77 2.13 20.07 -24.01
C ARG A 77 0.92 20.63 -24.76
N ASN A 78 -0.28 20.51 -24.20
CA ASN A 78 -1.50 20.99 -24.83
C ASN A 78 -1.55 22.51 -24.97
N VAL A 79 -0.96 23.25 -24.02
CA VAL A 79 -0.92 24.71 -24.04
C VAL A 79 0.16 25.24 -24.99
N THR A 80 1.37 24.67 -24.91
CA THR A 80 2.52 25.17 -25.69
C THR A 80 2.60 24.55 -27.09
N GLY A 81 1.86 23.47 -27.34
CA GLY A 81 1.93 22.68 -28.56
C GLY A 81 3.21 21.83 -28.67
N PHE A 82 4.15 21.94 -27.73
CA PHE A 82 5.46 21.30 -27.77
C PHE A 82 5.83 20.72 -26.40
N LEU A 83 6.46 19.54 -26.38
CA LEU A 83 7.14 19.05 -25.18
C LEU A 83 8.59 19.50 -25.24
N ASP A 84 9.14 19.97 -24.12
CA ASP A 84 10.54 20.39 -24.05
C ASP A 84 11.48 19.34 -24.67
N ARG A 85 12.57 19.80 -25.30
CA ARG A 85 13.56 18.92 -25.94
C ARG A 85 14.33 18.11 -24.89
N ASP A 86 14.38 18.57 -23.65
CA ASP A 86 14.91 17.81 -22.53
C ASP A 86 13.90 16.76 -22.02
N LEU A 87 14.16 15.50 -22.40
CA LEU A 87 13.36 14.35 -21.96
C LEU A 87 13.80 13.79 -20.59
N THR A 88 14.84 14.35 -19.97
CA THR A 88 15.35 13.86 -18.67
C THR A 88 14.26 13.79 -17.61
N PRO A 89 13.39 14.80 -17.42
CA PRO A 89 12.32 14.74 -16.42
C PRO A 89 11.30 13.62 -16.69
N LEU A 90 11.03 13.31 -17.96
CA LEU A 90 10.14 12.22 -18.36
C LEU A 90 10.76 10.85 -18.05
N HIS A 91 12.05 10.67 -18.33
CA HIS A 91 12.76 9.43 -18.03
C HIS A 91 12.93 9.21 -16.51
N ASP A 92 13.20 10.26 -15.75
CA ASP A 92 13.27 10.17 -14.29
C ASP A 92 11.91 9.81 -13.70
N LEU A 93 10.83 10.44 -14.19
CA LEU A 93 9.46 10.07 -13.79
C LEU A 93 9.14 8.62 -14.16
N ALA A 94 9.60 8.13 -15.32
CA ALA A 94 9.40 6.74 -15.74
C ALA A 94 10.11 5.76 -14.79
N ARG A 95 11.34 6.08 -14.38
CA ARG A 95 12.08 5.28 -13.39
C ARG A 95 11.34 5.22 -12.07
N HIS A 96 10.78 6.34 -11.60
CA HIS A 96 10.00 6.37 -10.37
C HIS A 96 8.72 5.52 -10.48
N ILE A 97 7.98 5.59 -11.58
CA ILE A 97 6.77 4.77 -11.77
C ILE A 97 7.12 3.28 -11.84
N ILE A 98 8.18 2.90 -12.57
CA ILE A 98 8.63 1.50 -12.63
C ILE A 98 8.97 0.99 -11.22
N HIS A 99 9.72 1.78 -10.45
CA HIS A 99 10.04 1.43 -9.07
C HIS A 99 8.78 1.31 -8.20
N THR A 100 7.80 2.20 -8.37
CA THR A 100 6.52 2.10 -7.67
C THR A 100 5.75 0.82 -8.03
N CYS A 101 5.75 0.39 -9.30
CA CYS A 101 5.16 -0.90 -9.70
C CYS A 101 5.84 -2.08 -8.97
N GLU A 102 7.17 -2.11 -8.94
CA GLU A 102 7.95 -3.14 -8.27
C GLU A 102 7.62 -3.19 -6.77
N VAL A 103 7.65 -2.04 -6.10
CA VAL A 103 7.38 -1.93 -4.66
C VAL A 103 5.95 -2.39 -4.32
N LEU A 104 4.95 -2.03 -5.14
CA LEU A 104 3.57 -2.46 -4.94
C LEU A 104 3.37 -3.97 -5.15
N ALA A 105 4.07 -4.56 -6.12
CA ALA A 105 4.05 -6.00 -6.34
C ALA A 105 4.64 -6.73 -5.13
N VAL A 106 5.84 -6.32 -4.67
CA VAL A 106 6.48 -6.89 -3.48
C VAL A 106 5.62 -6.71 -2.23
N ALA A 107 5.00 -5.54 -2.04
CA ALA A 107 4.11 -5.31 -0.91
C ALA A 107 2.87 -6.22 -0.95
N ALA A 108 2.24 -6.40 -2.12
CA ALA A 108 1.10 -7.30 -2.26
C ALA A 108 1.48 -8.77 -2.03
N ASP A 109 2.64 -9.20 -2.50
CA ASP A 109 3.14 -10.56 -2.29
C ASP A 109 3.46 -10.81 -0.82
N THR A 110 4.14 -9.87 -0.16
CA THR A 110 4.43 -9.93 1.28
C THR A 110 3.14 -10.06 2.10
N VAL A 111 2.12 -9.25 1.81
CA VAL A 111 0.83 -9.36 2.52
C VAL A 111 0.10 -10.66 2.20
N THR A 112 0.25 -11.19 0.98
CA THR A 112 -0.30 -12.50 0.61
C THR A 112 0.34 -13.62 1.43
N GLU A 113 1.66 -13.59 1.61
CA GLU A 113 2.39 -14.54 2.46
C GLU A 113 1.98 -14.42 3.92
N LEU A 114 1.95 -13.19 4.46
CA LEU A 114 1.47 -12.94 5.82
C LEU A 114 0.08 -13.54 6.03
N MET A 115 -0.85 -13.33 5.10
CA MET A 115 -2.19 -13.93 5.18
C MET A 115 -2.20 -15.46 5.03
N GLY A 116 -1.26 -16.03 4.27
CA GLY A 116 -1.08 -17.47 4.11
C GLY A 116 -0.71 -18.15 5.43
N ASP A 117 0.19 -17.53 6.19
CA ASP A 117 0.63 -18.01 7.51
C ASP A 117 -0.53 -18.06 8.54
N TYR A 118 -1.57 -17.23 8.35
CA TYR A 118 -2.74 -17.20 9.23
C TYR A 118 -3.85 -18.18 8.86
N ARG A 119 -3.78 -18.84 7.69
CA ARG A 119 -4.80 -19.81 7.29
C ARG A 119 -4.38 -21.20 7.76
N PRO A 120 -4.97 -21.78 8.82
CA PRO A 120 -4.68 -23.15 9.16
C PRO A 120 -5.09 -24.05 7.99
N ASN A 121 -4.24 -25.03 7.69
CA ASN A 121 -4.40 -26.07 6.66
C ASN A 121 -5.74 -26.87 6.74
N SER A 122 -6.66 -26.50 7.63
CA SER A 122 -7.92 -27.16 7.93
C SER A 122 -9.16 -26.42 7.38
N GLY A 123 -9.02 -25.27 6.73
CA GLY A 123 -10.17 -24.52 6.18
C GLY A 123 -11.07 -23.87 7.24
N LEU A 124 -10.65 -23.84 8.51
CA LEU A 124 -11.35 -23.09 9.56
C LEU A 124 -10.93 -21.61 9.57
N SER A 125 -11.94 -20.76 9.69
CA SER A 125 -11.82 -19.31 9.87
C SER A 125 -10.93 -18.95 11.06
N CYS A 126 -10.32 -17.75 11.01
CA CYS A 126 -9.71 -17.01 12.13
C CYS A 126 -10.28 -17.38 13.52
N ALA A 127 -9.49 -17.36 14.60
CA ALA A 127 -9.99 -17.56 15.97
C ALA A 127 -10.73 -16.33 16.55
N CYS A 128 -10.80 -15.23 15.78
CA CYS A 128 -11.57 -14.02 16.04
C CYS A 128 -12.97 -14.31 16.63
N PRO A 129 -13.45 -13.58 17.65
CA PRO A 129 -14.82 -13.70 18.09
C PRO A 129 -15.78 -13.38 16.93
N GLY A 130 -16.53 -14.38 16.45
CA GLY A 130 -17.70 -14.15 15.62
C GLY A 130 -18.94 -14.10 16.49
N ILE A 131 -19.94 -13.34 16.08
CA ILE A 131 -21.31 -13.52 16.59
C ILE A 131 -21.63 -15.01 16.39
N ALA A 132 -21.96 -15.71 17.48
CA ALA A 132 -22.43 -17.09 17.40
C ALA A 132 -23.64 -17.12 16.45
N GLY A 133 -23.45 -17.62 15.22
CA GLY A 133 -24.51 -17.59 14.20
C GLY A 133 -24.10 -17.21 12.77
N GLY A 134 -22.89 -17.57 12.32
CA GLY A 134 -22.56 -17.57 10.88
C GLY A 134 -22.52 -16.21 10.16
N GLY A 135 -22.62 -15.09 10.89
CA GLY A 135 -22.50 -13.75 10.32
C GLY A 135 -21.06 -13.39 9.93
N LEU A 136 -20.92 -12.51 8.93
CA LEU A 136 -19.64 -11.92 8.53
C LEU A 136 -18.99 -11.26 9.75
N ARG A 137 -17.76 -11.64 10.10
CA ARG A 137 -17.04 -11.10 11.26
C ARG A 137 -16.56 -9.69 10.97
N THR A 138 -17.39 -8.70 11.26
CA THR A 138 -17.17 -7.28 10.87
C THR A 138 -15.97 -6.61 11.54
N LYS A 139 -15.39 -7.17 12.62
CA LYS A 139 -14.22 -6.62 13.35
C LYS A 139 -13.02 -7.57 13.39
N CYS A 140 -12.75 -8.26 12.27
CA CYS A 140 -11.65 -9.21 12.16
C CYS A 140 -10.44 -8.54 11.49
N PRO A 141 -9.25 -8.46 12.13
CA PRO A 141 -8.06 -7.87 11.52
C PRO A 141 -7.64 -8.54 10.19
N HIS A 142 -7.95 -9.82 9.99
CA HIS A 142 -7.72 -10.51 8.71
C HIS A 142 -8.59 -9.98 7.56
N ASN A 143 -9.79 -9.48 7.86
CA ASN A 143 -10.64 -8.85 6.85
C ASN A 143 -10.05 -7.51 6.41
N ASP A 144 -9.46 -6.77 7.35
CA ASP A 144 -8.75 -5.53 7.06
C ASP A 144 -7.49 -5.80 6.23
N LEU A 145 -6.66 -6.78 6.60
CA LEU A 145 -5.53 -7.23 5.77
C LEU A 145 -5.97 -7.65 4.36
N SER A 146 -7.06 -8.41 4.25
CA SER A 146 -7.64 -8.79 2.95
C SER A 146 -8.09 -7.56 2.14
N PHE A 147 -8.63 -6.54 2.81
CA PHE A 147 -8.98 -5.27 2.19
C PHE A 147 -7.74 -4.53 1.69
N TRP A 148 -6.72 -4.37 2.53
CA TRP A 148 -5.48 -3.71 2.15
C TRP A 148 -4.75 -4.42 1.01
N LEU A 149 -4.69 -5.75 1.03
CA LEU A 149 -4.12 -6.54 -0.07
C LEU A 149 -4.81 -6.23 -1.41
N ARG A 150 -6.14 -6.20 -1.43
CA ARG A 150 -6.90 -5.85 -2.64
C ARG A 150 -6.59 -4.43 -3.09
N LEU A 151 -6.45 -3.50 -2.14
CA LEU A 151 -6.14 -2.10 -2.44
C LEU A 151 -4.72 -1.94 -3.02
N LEU A 152 -3.72 -2.62 -2.44
CA LEU A 152 -2.35 -2.69 -2.97
C LEU A 152 -2.30 -3.26 -4.40
N ARG A 153 -3.06 -4.32 -4.69
CA ARG A 153 -3.17 -4.86 -6.06
C ARG A 153 -3.80 -3.85 -7.03
N ASN A 154 -4.86 -3.17 -6.61
CA ASN A 154 -5.49 -2.12 -7.41
C ASN A 154 -4.53 -0.95 -7.67
N PHE A 155 -3.71 -0.60 -6.69
CA PHE A 155 -2.65 0.39 -6.83
C PHE A 155 -1.57 -0.05 -7.82
N GLY A 156 -1.17 -1.32 -7.78
CA GLY A 156 -0.27 -1.89 -8.79
C GLY A 156 -0.83 -1.74 -10.21
N LEU A 157 -2.10 -2.06 -10.42
CA LEU A 157 -2.77 -1.87 -11.73
C LEU A 157 -2.80 -0.40 -12.16
N ARG A 158 -3.01 0.53 -11.21
CA ARG A 158 -2.95 1.97 -11.50
C ARG A 158 -1.53 2.41 -11.88
N ALA A 159 -0.52 1.95 -11.17
CA ALA A 159 0.87 2.27 -11.46
C ALA A 159 1.28 1.78 -12.87
N GLU A 160 0.88 0.57 -13.25
CA GLU A 160 1.08 0.05 -14.62
C GLU A 160 0.35 0.89 -15.68
N ALA A 161 -0.88 1.35 -15.40
CA ALA A 161 -1.58 2.26 -16.29
C ALA A 161 -0.85 3.62 -16.43
N LEU A 162 -0.28 4.16 -15.34
CA LEU A 162 0.53 5.37 -15.38
C LEU A 162 1.82 5.16 -16.18
N LYS A 163 2.46 4.00 -16.05
CA LYS A 163 3.67 3.62 -16.80
C LYS A 163 3.38 3.60 -18.30
N ALA A 164 2.30 2.94 -18.72
CA ALA A 164 1.89 2.91 -20.12
C ALA A 164 1.57 4.32 -20.65
N ARG A 165 0.86 5.13 -19.86
CA ARG A 165 0.51 6.51 -20.20
C ARG A 165 1.74 7.40 -20.37
N LEU A 166 2.72 7.31 -19.47
CA LEU A 166 3.96 8.06 -19.58
C LEU A 166 4.80 7.59 -20.77
N GLY A 167 4.80 6.28 -21.07
CA GLY A 167 5.44 5.73 -22.27
C GLY A 167 4.89 6.36 -23.55
N ASN A 168 3.58 6.59 -23.64
CA ASN A 168 2.98 7.29 -24.78
C ASN A 168 3.47 8.73 -24.90
N GLU A 169 3.60 9.47 -23.79
CA GLU A 169 4.13 10.85 -23.83
C GLU A 169 5.60 10.89 -24.25
N ILE A 170 6.42 9.92 -23.82
CA ILE A 170 7.82 9.78 -24.27
C ILE A 170 7.87 9.51 -25.78
N ASN A 171 7.06 8.57 -26.28
CA ASN A 171 7.01 8.24 -27.71
C ASN A 171 6.57 9.45 -28.55
N LEU A 172 5.51 10.16 -28.13
CA LEU A 172 5.04 11.37 -28.79
C LEU A 172 6.08 12.49 -28.83
N ALA A 173 6.93 12.59 -27.80
CA ALA A 173 8.03 13.54 -27.79
C ALA A 173 9.15 13.12 -28.76
N SER A 174 9.42 11.81 -28.87
CA SER A 174 10.45 11.26 -29.75
C SER A 174 10.08 11.28 -31.24
N GLU A 175 8.81 11.08 -31.61
CA GLU A 175 8.31 11.09 -33.00
C GLU A 175 8.30 12.49 -33.65
N ARG A 176 8.57 13.54 -32.88
CA ARG A 176 8.64 14.93 -33.35
C ARG A 176 10.05 15.36 -33.77
N PHE A 177 10.99 14.42 -33.85
CA PHE A 177 12.33 14.57 -34.43
C PHE A 177 12.46 13.74 -35.70
#